data_AF-A0A5C6DXV7-F1
#
_entry.id   AF-A0A5C6DXV7-F1
#
_cell.length_a   1.000
_cell.length_b   1.000
_cell.length_c   1.000
_cell.angle_alpha   90.00
_cell.angle_beta   90.00
_cell.angle_gamma   90.00
#
_symmetry.space_group_name_H-M   'P 1'
#
loop_
_entity.id
_entity.type
_entity.pdbx_description
1 polymer ?
#
loop_
_entity_poly.entity_id
_entity_poly.type
_entity_poly.pdbx_seq_one_letter_code
_entity_poly.pdbx_strand_id
1 'polypeptide(L)'
;MSVAPSSPNRWSDLISERYQCALSSDLVDWFDHEIWRQTGTSEYDRPVTPDELLADAPDAIWPGLMPCDLLPIIGDSIGNWLCVRIGENNRMGETIQWYHGGGDWMPWGQRLSDAIVFEALVDRLPGPRRQLAIPAEIPKQNFAPLDDPLVRWAFEQQTPTVSHLLTTDAPCDSIADTLLSSHVAEVAVRCELVQSSLHQRWSDSVDSKFAQSIGFDWNDVVQWRFDDARMPNDAWRVIARQLGLSDEDRGHQDWDAAAEHGKQCIEQSPDLLWPWDIAGYAEERRGRVADAMDVYREGAYRSTFTDQAVRINTHWTQSQAVKFCVARMQQLEPEQVFYSSYLKSLVGNNIQRSQNDVYQYWIDQSKQTVEDAERLTLLMRAGWDLGAASMDHYANLLEAIFDAATNAGQHARAALAKAHRQCLRERYEV
;
A
#
# COMPACT_ATOMS: atom_id res chain seq x y z
N MET A 1 15.77 7.91 -53.66
CA MET A 1 14.82 7.72 -52.55
C MET A 1 15.58 8.04 -51.28
N SER A 2 15.34 9.21 -50.69
CA SER A 2 15.95 9.59 -49.41
C SER A 2 15.21 8.82 -48.31
N VAL A 3 15.93 7.94 -47.61
CA VAL A 3 15.44 7.37 -46.36
C VAL A 3 15.26 8.54 -45.40
N ALA A 4 14.04 8.74 -44.91
CA ALA A 4 13.77 9.72 -43.87
C ALA A 4 14.64 9.36 -42.66
N PRO A 5 15.31 10.33 -42.00
CA PRO A 5 16.01 10.03 -40.76
C PRO A 5 15.00 9.43 -39.78
N SER A 6 15.32 8.26 -39.23
CA SER A 6 14.59 7.67 -38.12
C SER A 6 14.44 8.75 -37.05
N SER A 7 13.21 9.08 -36.68
CA SER A 7 12.93 9.96 -35.56
C SER A 7 13.81 9.54 -34.37
N PRO A 8 14.36 10.48 -33.58
CA PRO A 8 15.07 10.12 -32.36
C PRO A 8 14.17 9.19 -31.54
N ASN A 9 14.69 8.00 -31.17
CA ASN A 9 13.92 7.01 -30.43
C ASN A 9 13.32 7.68 -29.20
N ARG A 10 11.99 7.63 -29.08
CA ARG A 10 11.27 8.21 -27.95
C ARG A 10 11.62 7.44 -26.68
N TRP A 11 11.69 8.14 -25.55
CA TRP A 11 11.98 7.49 -24.26
C TRP A 11 10.92 6.45 -23.92
N SER A 12 9.65 6.76 -24.18
CA SER A 12 8.53 5.84 -23.99
C SER A 12 8.68 4.53 -24.80
N ASP A 13 9.15 4.61 -26.04
CA ASP A 13 9.39 3.44 -26.90
C ASP A 13 10.52 2.56 -26.34
N LEU A 14 11.62 3.16 -25.89
CA LEU A 14 12.76 2.44 -25.30
C LEU A 14 12.38 1.75 -23.99
N ILE A 15 11.63 2.43 -23.12
CA ILE A 15 11.14 1.86 -21.85
C ILE A 15 10.13 0.73 -22.13
N SER A 16 9.21 0.93 -23.07
CA SER A 16 8.24 -0.09 -23.48
C SER A 16 8.95 -1.34 -24.02
N GLU A 17 10.01 -1.16 -24.82
CA GLU A 17 10.84 -2.26 -25.32
C GLU A 17 11.61 -2.95 -24.18
N ARG A 18 12.27 -2.20 -23.30
CA ARG A 18 13.08 -2.75 -22.19
C ARG A 18 12.25 -3.61 -21.23
N TYR A 19 11.03 -3.18 -20.94
CA TYR A 19 10.12 -3.82 -19.99
C TYR A 19 8.98 -4.58 -20.68
N GLN A 20 9.00 -4.73 -22.01
CA GLN A 20 8.03 -5.49 -22.80
C GLN A 20 6.56 -5.14 -22.47
N CYS A 21 6.28 -3.85 -22.26
CA CYS A 21 5.01 -3.38 -21.73
C CYS A 21 4.38 -2.28 -22.60
N ALA A 22 3.08 -2.05 -22.40
CA ALA A 22 2.41 -0.85 -22.88
C ALA A 22 2.28 0.17 -21.74
N LEU A 23 2.80 1.38 -21.98
CA LEU A 23 2.68 2.52 -21.07
C LEU A 23 1.29 3.15 -21.17
N SER A 24 0.79 3.69 -20.06
CA SER A 24 -0.38 4.58 -20.06
C SER A 24 -0.06 5.88 -20.79
N SER A 25 -1.10 6.62 -21.21
CA SER A 25 -0.90 7.87 -21.96
C SER A 25 -0.15 8.93 -21.17
N ASP A 26 -0.36 9.01 -19.85
CA ASP A 26 0.35 9.97 -19.00
C ASP A 26 1.80 9.54 -18.75
N LEU A 27 2.13 8.25 -18.73
CA LEU A 27 3.53 7.78 -18.69
C LEU A 27 4.26 8.05 -20.01
N VAL A 28 3.57 7.88 -21.16
CA VAL A 28 4.14 8.28 -22.46
C VAL A 28 4.46 9.77 -22.46
N ASP A 29 3.51 10.60 -22.00
CA ASP A 29 3.69 12.05 -21.87
C ASP A 29 4.83 12.41 -20.91
N TRP A 30 4.86 11.78 -19.74
CA TRP A 30 5.90 11.94 -18.72
C TRP A 30 7.30 11.76 -19.29
N PHE A 31 7.52 10.68 -20.05
CA PHE A 31 8.83 10.36 -20.61
C PHE A 31 9.17 11.19 -21.86
N ASP A 32 8.23 11.34 -22.80
CA ASP A 32 8.52 11.93 -24.11
C ASP A 32 8.54 13.46 -24.11
N HIS A 33 7.77 14.09 -23.21
CA HIS A 33 7.86 15.55 -22.96
C HIS A 33 8.85 15.89 -21.83
N GLU A 34 9.60 14.90 -21.36
CA GLU A 34 10.67 15.06 -20.37
C GLU A 34 10.22 15.74 -19.07
N ILE A 35 8.98 15.47 -18.63
CA ILE A 35 8.44 16.01 -17.37
C ILE A 35 9.32 15.60 -16.19
N TRP A 36 9.90 14.39 -16.25
CA TRP A 36 10.87 13.87 -15.29
C TRP A 36 12.13 14.74 -15.11
N ARG A 37 12.45 15.67 -16.02
CA ARG A 37 13.57 16.62 -15.83
C ARG A 37 13.23 17.74 -14.85
N GLN A 38 11.96 17.93 -14.53
CA GLN A 38 11.50 18.94 -13.60
C GLN A 38 11.67 18.43 -12.17
N THR A 39 11.92 19.33 -11.23
CA THR A 39 11.99 19.01 -9.80
C THR A 39 10.74 19.54 -9.14
N GLY A 40 10.05 18.66 -8.41
CA GLY A 40 8.90 19.03 -7.58
C GLY A 40 9.33 19.68 -6.26
N THR A 41 8.33 19.98 -5.45
CA THR A 41 8.41 20.47 -4.07
C THR A 41 7.47 19.68 -3.14
N SER A 42 6.76 18.70 -3.69
CA SER A 42 5.95 17.70 -2.97
C SER A 42 6.82 16.67 -2.26
N GLU A 43 6.21 15.69 -1.57
CA GLU A 43 6.94 14.59 -0.93
C GLU A 43 7.69 13.72 -1.95
N TYR A 44 7.09 13.49 -3.12
CA TYR A 44 7.70 12.76 -4.23
C TYR A 44 8.21 13.75 -5.29
N ASP A 45 9.44 14.24 -5.07
CA ASP A 45 10.07 15.28 -5.88
C ASP A 45 11.27 14.80 -6.73
N ARG A 46 11.61 13.51 -6.67
CA ARG A 46 12.78 12.92 -7.36
C ARG A 46 12.37 11.94 -8.46
N PRO A 47 12.09 12.41 -9.68
CA PRO A 47 11.90 11.53 -10.82
C PRO A 47 13.08 10.57 -11.04
N VAL A 48 12.76 9.31 -11.37
CA VAL A 48 13.74 8.36 -11.90
C VAL A 48 13.97 8.67 -13.38
N THR A 49 15.23 8.80 -13.77
CA THR A 49 15.56 9.15 -15.15
C THR A 49 15.36 7.95 -16.10
N PRO A 50 15.02 8.16 -17.38
CA PRO A 50 14.96 7.08 -18.36
C PRO A 50 16.28 6.30 -18.48
N ASP A 51 17.42 7.00 -18.42
CA ASP A 51 18.74 6.36 -18.46
C ASP A 51 18.94 5.37 -17.31
N GLU A 52 18.54 5.75 -16.09
CA GLU A 52 18.57 4.86 -14.92
C GLU A 52 17.62 3.67 -15.10
N LEU A 53 16.39 3.89 -15.58
CA LEU A 53 15.44 2.81 -15.84
C LEU A 53 15.91 1.86 -16.95
N LEU A 54 16.74 2.32 -17.88
CA LEU A 54 17.29 1.51 -18.97
C LEU A 54 18.59 0.80 -18.58
N ALA A 55 19.18 1.11 -17.43
CA ALA A 55 20.36 0.42 -16.93
C ALA A 55 20.11 -1.08 -16.69
N ASP A 56 21.18 -1.87 -16.67
CA ASP A 56 21.09 -3.31 -16.41
C ASP A 56 20.58 -3.61 -14.99
N ALA A 57 21.02 -2.82 -14.01
CA ALA A 57 20.55 -2.84 -12.62
C ALA A 57 20.19 -1.41 -12.15
N PRO A 58 18.96 -0.94 -12.38
CA PRO A 58 18.52 0.38 -11.92
C PRO A 58 18.62 0.53 -10.40
N ASP A 59 19.21 1.63 -9.92
CA ASP A 59 19.40 1.89 -8.48
C ASP A 59 18.06 2.03 -7.74
N ALA A 60 17.07 2.65 -8.37
CA ALA A 60 15.72 2.78 -7.83
C ALA A 60 15.01 1.44 -7.53
N ILE A 61 15.34 0.35 -8.24
CA ILE A 61 14.72 -0.97 -7.99
C ILE A 61 15.32 -1.57 -6.70
N TRP A 62 14.48 -1.92 -5.73
CA TRP A 62 14.92 -2.52 -4.46
C TRP A 62 14.56 -4.01 -4.41
N PRO A 63 15.43 -4.90 -4.94
CA PRO A 63 15.07 -6.29 -5.17
C PRO A 63 14.83 -7.04 -3.87
N GLY A 64 13.80 -7.90 -3.87
CA GLY A 64 13.37 -8.67 -2.71
C GLY A 64 12.51 -7.88 -1.72
N LEU A 65 12.81 -6.59 -1.49
CA LEU A 65 11.98 -5.72 -0.64
C LEU A 65 10.73 -5.23 -1.39
N MET A 66 10.91 -4.83 -2.65
CA MET A 66 9.83 -4.39 -3.52
C MET A 66 9.29 -5.59 -4.32
N PRO A 67 7.96 -5.75 -4.46
CA PRO A 67 7.39 -6.71 -5.40
C PRO A 67 7.94 -6.52 -6.81
N CYS A 68 8.29 -7.63 -7.46
CA CYS A 68 8.97 -7.59 -8.77
C CYS A 68 8.05 -7.27 -9.97
N ASP A 69 6.80 -6.91 -9.70
CA ASP A 69 5.85 -6.31 -10.65
C ASP A 69 5.76 -4.78 -10.54
N LEU A 70 6.56 -4.14 -9.67
CA LEU A 70 6.64 -2.69 -9.49
C LEU A 70 7.89 -2.07 -10.15
N LEU A 71 7.68 -1.03 -10.94
CA LEU A 71 8.73 -0.18 -11.51
C LEU A 71 8.68 1.22 -10.85
N PRO A 72 9.73 1.65 -10.14
CA PRO A 72 9.78 2.98 -9.52
C PRO A 72 9.81 4.10 -10.58
N ILE A 73 9.04 5.17 -10.36
CA ILE A 73 8.97 6.32 -11.28
C ILE A 73 9.35 7.63 -10.60
N ILE A 74 8.91 7.85 -9.36
CA ILE A 74 9.24 9.05 -8.58
C ILE A 74 9.56 8.63 -7.16
N GLY A 75 10.73 8.99 -6.67
CA GLY A 75 11.15 8.74 -5.30
C GLY A 75 10.99 9.96 -4.41
N ASP A 76 11.12 9.73 -3.12
CA ASP A 76 11.46 10.77 -2.15
C ASP A 76 12.96 10.71 -1.79
N SER A 77 13.39 11.55 -0.85
CA SER A 77 14.76 11.60 -0.37
C SER A 77 15.14 10.49 0.62
N ILE A 78 14.17 9.70 1.07
CA ILE A 78 14.31 8.75 2.19
C ILE A 78 14.03 7.30 1.79
N GLY A 79 13.68 7.03 0.54
CA GLY A 79 13.55 5.70 -0.04
C GLY A 79 12.12 5.23 -0.31
N ASN A 80 11.08 6.06 -0.13
CA ASN A 80 9.74 5.73 -0.61
C ASN A 80 9.61 6.04 -2.10
N TRP A 81 8.71 5.33 -2.77
CA TRP A 81 8.53 5.43 -4.21
C TRP A 81 7.06 5.46 -4.61
N LEU A 82 6.74 6.30 -5.60
CA LEU A 82 5.61 6.06 -6.49
C LEU A 82 6.10 5.10 -7.60
N CYS A 83 5.57 3.90 -7.57
CA CYS A 83 5.84 2.85 -8.54
C CYS A 83 4.65 2.67 -9.48
N VAL A 84 4.91 2.23 -10.70
CA VAL A 84 3.86 1.72 -11.59
C VAL A 84 3.89 0.20 -11.56
N ARG A 85 2.73 -0.41 -11.36
CA ARG A 85 2.53 -1.85 -11.32
C ARG A 85 2.20 -2.39 -12.70
N ILE A 86 2.85 -3.48 -13.07
CA ILE A 86 2.60 -4.20 -14.32
C ILE A 86 1.47 -5.21 -14.11
N GLY A 87 0.40 -5.08 -14.89
CA GLY A 87 -0.71 -6.02 -14.93
C GLY A 87 -0.42 -7.28 -15.75
N GLU A 88 -1.32 -8.27 -15.63
CA GLU A 88 -1.27 -9.54 -16.39
C GLU A 88 -1.36 -9.34 -17.90
N ASN A 89 -1.93 -8.20 -18.33
CA ASN A 89 -2.09 -7.81 -19.72
C ASN A 89 -0.85 -7.10 -20.31
N ASN A 90 0.29 -7.14 -19.63
CA ASN A 90 1.52 -6.44 -20.01
C ASN A 90 1.36 -4.91 -20.11
N ARG A 91 0.47 -4.31 -19.31
CA ARG A 91 0.27 -2.86 -19.26
C ARG A 91 0.68 -2.31 -17.89
N MET A 92 1.27 -1.12 -17.89
CA MET A 92 1.44 -0.32 -16.67
C MET A 92 0.15 0.45 -16.45
N GLY A 93 -0.66 0.02 -15.49
CA GLY A 93 -2.04 0.49 -15.32
C GLY A 93 -2.44 0.88 -13.91
N GLU A 94 -1.55 0.75 -12.94
CA GLU A 94 -1.81 1.12 -11.56
C GLU A 94 -0.57 1.78 -10.98
N THR A 95 -0.76 2.91 -10.30
CA THR A 95 0.30 3.58 -9.54
C THR A 95 0.15 3.23 -8.08
N ILE A 96 1.23 2.73 -7.50
CA ILE A 96 1.34 2.24 -6.13
C ILE A 96 2.29 3.16 -5.38
N GLN A 97 1.89 3.59 -4.20
CA GLN A 97 2.84 4.10 -3.23
C GLN A 97 3.48 2.93 -2.50
N TRP A 98 4.81 2.85 -2.52
CA TRP A 98 5.59 1.85 -1.81
C TRP A 98 6.50 2.51 -0.77
N TYR A 99 6.55 1.93 0.42
CA TYR A 99 7.25 2.48 1.58
C TYR A 99 8.42 1.60 2.02
N HIS A 100 9.59 2.22 2.18
CA HIS A 100 10.82 1.48 2.51
C HIS A 100 10.86 0.92 3.94
N GLY A 101 10.18 1.58 4.88
CA GLY A 101 10.25 1.26 6.32
C GLY A 101 9.66 -0.09 6.71
N GLY A 102 8.93 -0.74 5.81
CA GLY A 102 8.33 -2.06 6.03
C GLY A 102 8.03 -2.84 4.75
N GLY A 103 8.22 -2.26 3.56
CA GLY A 103 7.77 -2.83 2.30
C GLY A 103 6.28 -2.63 2.04
N ASP A 104 5.58 -1.89 2.91
CA ASP A 104 4.16 -1.60 2.81
C ASP A 104 3.85 -0.84 1.53
N TRP A 105 2.67 -1.10 0.96
CA TRP A 105 2.24 -0.41 -0.24
C TRP A 105 0.72 -0.26 -0.32
N MET A 106 0.28 0.73 -1.12
CA MET A 106 -1.13 1.02 -1.35
C MET A 106 -1.34 1.63 -2.75
N PRO A 107 -2.40 1.23 -3.47
CA PRO A 107 -2.79 1.87 -4.72
C PRO A 107 -3.17 3.34 -4.54
N TRP A 108 -2.54 4.21 -5.34
CA TRP A 108 -2.74 5.65 -5.38
C TRP A 108 -3.39 6.12 -6.70
N GLY A 109 -3.80 5.20 -7.57
CA GLY A 109 -4.56 5.52 -8.77
C GLY A 109 -4.23 4.60 -9.93
N GLN A 110 -4.92 4.78 -11.06
CA GLN A 110 -4.66 4.03 -12.29
C GLN A 110 -3.61 4.72 -13.18
N ARG A 111 -3.24 5.96 -12.84
CA ARG A 111 -2.33 6.83 -13.58
C ARG A 111 -1.35 7.49 -12.61
N LEU A 112 -0.14 7.82 -13.09
CA LEU A 112 0.84 8.55 -12.31
C LEU A 112 0.30 9.93 -11.90
N SER A 113 -0.39 10.58 -12.83
CA SER A 113 -1.08 11.85 -12.58
C SER A 113 -2.14 11.76 -11.47
N ASP A 114 -2.83 10.63 -11.29
CA ASP A 114 -3.79 10.45 -10.21
C ASP A 114 -3.09 10.43 -8.83
N ALA A 115 -1.95 9.73 -8.76
CA ALA A 115 -1.16 9.62 -7.54
C ALA A 115 -0.58 10.98 -7.11
N ILE A 116 -0.06 11.78 -8.06
CA ILE A 116 0.45 13.13 -7.77
C ILE A 116 -0.69 14.07 -7.34
N VAL A 117 -1.87 13.99 -7.97
CA VAL A 117 -3.05 14.77 -7.57
C VAL A 117 -3.49 14.41 -6.15
N PHE A 118 -3.54 13.13 -5.83
CA PHE A 118 -3.87 12.66 -4.49
C PHE A 118 -2.85 13.17 -3.46
N GLU A 119 -1.56 13.02 -3.73
CA GLU A 119 -0.49 13.51 -2.86
C GLU A 119 -0.63 15.00 -2.57
N ALA A 120 -0.94 15.82 -3.59
CA ALA A 120 -1.09 17.25 -3.45
C ALA A 120 -2.32 17.65 -2.61
N LEU A 121 -3.34 16.78 -2.54
CA LEU A 121 -4.62 17.05 -1.88
C LEU A 121 -4.82 16.31 -0.55
N VAL A 122 -4.00 15.31 -0.23
CA VAL A 122 -4.20 14.43 0.94
C VAL A 122 -4.30 15.21 2.26
N ASP A 123 -3.53 16.30 2.41
CA ASP A 123 -3.53 17.16 3.60
C ASP A 123 -4.82 17.99 3.78
N ARG A 124 -5.69 17.99 2.76
CA ARG A 124 -6.99 18.65 2.72
C ARG A 124 -8.15 17.66 2.83
N LEU A 125 -7.89 16.36 2.82
CA LEU A 125 -8.90 15.33 3.05
C LEU A 125 -9.32 15.29 4.53
N PRO A 126 -10.52 14.79 4.84
CA PRO A 126 -10.97 14.67 6.22
C PRO A 126 -10.13 13.63 6.99
N GLY A 127 -10.02 13.84 8.29
CA GLY A 127 -9.28 12.97 9.19
C GLY A 127 -7.93 13.55 9.64
N PRO A 128 -7.28 12.89 10.61
CA PRO A 128 -5.97 13.27 11.09
C PRO A 128 -4.90 12.98 10.02
N ARG A 129 -3.95 13.89 9.84
CA ARG A 129 -2.77 13.65 9.01
C ARG A 129 -1.96 12.51 9.61
N ARG A 130 -1.89 11.37 8.95
CA ARG A 130 -1.26 10.17 9.51
C ARG A 130 -0.26 9.58 8.53
N GLN A 131 0.96 10.07 8.66
CA GLN A 131 2.16 9.49 8.05
C GLN A 131 2.39 8.09 8.66
N LEU A 132 2.81 7.11 7.85
CA LEU A 132 3.10 5.73 8.30
C LEU A 132 4.20 5.67 9.37
N ALA A 133 5.09 6.67 9.38
CA ALA A 133 6.14 6.86 10.36
C ALA A 133 6.31 8.36 10.66
N ILE A 134 6.95 8.69 11.79
CA ILE A 134 7.41 10.06 12.06
C ILE A 134 8.60 10.30 11.11
N PRO A 135 8.49 11.19 10.12
CA PRO A 135 9.55 11.39 9.16
C PRO A 135 10.71 12.17 9.82
N ALA A 136 11.94 11.87 9.40
CA ALA A 136 13.12 12.58 9.87
C ALA A 136 13.15 14.05 9.39
N GLU A 137 12.47 14.32 8.28
CA GLU A 137 12.31 15.64 7.65
C GLU A 137 10.82 15.91 7.41
N ILE A 138 10.39 17.18 7.36
CA ILE A 138 9.00 17.53 7.01
C ILE A 138 8.93 17.56 5.47
N PRO A 139 8.33 16.56 4.78
CA PRO A 139 8.47 16.43 3.33
C PRO A 139 7.94 17.63 2.56
N LYS A 140 6.91 18.31 3.10
CA LYS A 140 6.22 19.44 2.48
C LYS A 140 6.55 20.81 3.06
N GLN A 141 7.73 21.00 3.68
CA GLN A 141 8.05 22.22 4.42
C GLN A 141 7.91 23.52 3.60
N ASN A 142 8.13 23.47 2.28
CA ASN A 142 7.96 24.61 1.35
C ASN A 142 7.04 24.28 0.17
N PHE A 143 6.12 23.33 0.36
CA PHE A 143 5.26 22.88 -0.74
C PHE A 143 4.26 23.97 -1.14
N ALA A 144 4.33 24.38 -2.40
CA ALA A 144 3.41 25.34 -3.01
C ALA A 144 2.76 24.69 -4.25
N PRO A 145 1.60 24.02 -4.10
CA PRO A 145 1.00 23.22 -5.18
C PRO A 145 0.81 23.98 -6.50
N LEU A 146 0.55 25.29 -6.44
CA LEU A 146 0.33 26.14 -7.61
C LEU A 146 1.61 26.47 -8.38
N ASP A 147 2.76 26.44 -7.70
CA ASP A 147 4.07 26.76 -8.27
C ASP A 147 4.87 25.48 -8.58
N ASP A 148 4.41 24.33 -8.10
CA ASP A 148 5.02 23.03 -8.34
C ASP A 148 4.73 22.53 -9.77
N PRO A 149 5.77 22.30 -10.57
CA PRO A 149 5.58 21.99 -11.98
C PRO A 149 5.08 20.55 -12.22
N LEU A 150 5.40 19.60 -11.32
CA LEU A 150 4.90 18.23 -11.39
C LEU A 150 3.41 18.17 -11.03
N VAL A 151 3.01 18.91 -9.99
CA VAL A 151 1.61 19.03 -9.58
C VAL A 151 0.79 19.66 -10.70
N ARG A 152 1.24 20.78 -11.27
CA ARG A 152 0.55 21.43 -12.39
C ARG A 152 0.35 20.49 -13.57
N TRP A 153 1.41 19.79 -13.99
CA TRP A 153 1.32 18.78 -15.05
C TRP A 153 0.25 17.74 -14.71
N ALA A 154 0.27 17.19 -13.48
CA ALA A 154 -0.67 16.15 -13.08
C ALA A 154 -2.12 16.64 -13.12
N PHE A 155 -2.41 17.86 -12.67
CA PHE A 155 -3.75 18.45 -12.72
C PHE A 155 -4.21 18.82 -14.15
N GLU A 156 -3.31 19.07 -15.09
CA GLU A 156 -3.62 19.28 -16.51
C GLU A 156 -4.08 17.98 -17.20
N GLN A 157 -3.74 16.81 -16.65
CA GLN A 157 -4.21 15.49 -17.11
C GLN A 157 -5.61 15.10 -16.59
N GLN A 158 -6.22 15.94 -15.75
CA GLN A 158 -7.47 15.64 -15.06
C GLN A 158 -8.69 16.30 -15.70
N THR A 159 -9.88 15.89 -15.23
CA THR A 159 -11.13 16.54 -15.61
C THR A 159 -11.18 17.97 -15.06
N PRO A 160 -11.93 18.90 -15.70
CA PRO A 160 -12.06 20.28 -15.21
C PRO A 160 -12.50 20.37 -13.75
N THR A 161 -13.33 19.45 -13.27
CA THR A 161 -13.80 19.38 -11.88
C THR A 161 -12.64 19.14 -10.92
N VAL A 162 -11.76 18.18 -11.22
CA VAL A 162 -10.58 17.89 -10.40
C VAL A 162 -9.55 19.01 -10.52
N SER A 163 -9.30 19.52 -11.73
CA SER A 163 -8.38 20.65 -11.95
C SER A 163 -8.77 21.90 -11.16
N HIS A 164 -10.07 22.13 -10.94
CA HIS A 164 -10.55 23.26 -10.15
C HIS A 164 -10.16 23.18 -8.66
N LEU A 165 -9.95 21.97 -8.12
CA LEU A 165 -9.54 21.77 -6.73
C LEU A 165 -8.16 22.37 -6.43
N LEU A 166 -7.28 22.49 -7.43
CA LEU A 166 -5.94 23.04 -7.25
C LEU A 166 -5.97 24.52 -6.82
N THR A 167 -6.97 25.28 -7.27
CA THR A 167 -7.07 26.73 -7.03
C THR A 167 -8.17 27.12 -6.04
N THR A 168 -9.00 26.16 -5.63
CA THR A 168 -10.20 26.41 -4.82
C THR A 168 -10.02 25.89 -3.42
N ASP A 169 -10.44 26.68 -2.43
CA ASP A 169 -10.55 26.26 -1.03
C ASP A 169 -11.90 25.53 -0.79
N ALA A 170 -12.00 24.33 -1.36
CA ALA A 170 -13.18 23.47 -1.20
C ALA A 170 -13.19 22.79 0.17
N PRO A 171 -14.38 22.58 0.80
CA PRO A 171 -14.48 21.79 2.03
C PRO A 171 -13.91 20.37 1.87
N CYS A 172 -13.30 19.82 2.92
CA CYS A 172 -12.63 18.50 2.90
C CYS A 172 -13.52 17.39 2.31
N ASP A 173 -14.79 17.30 2.76
CA ASP A 173 -15.73 16.27 2.28
C ASP A 173 -16.01 16.42 0.78
N SER A 174 -16.14 17.66 0.30
CA SER A 174 -16.34 17.94 -1.13
C SER A 174 -15.12 17.57 -1.98
N ILE A 175 -13.91 17.64 -1.42
CA ILE A 175 -12.69 17.19 -2.10
C ILE A 175 -12.75 15.67 -2.25
N ALA A 176 -13.02 14.94 -1.16
CA ALA A 176 -13.13 13.49 -1.17
C ALA A 176 -14.17 13.00 -2.19
N ASP A 177 -15.38 13.57 -2.17
CA ASP A 177 -16.46 13.25 -3.11
C ASP A 177 -16.05 13.51 -4.57
N THR A 178 -15.33 14.61 -4.82
CA THR A 178 -14.85 14.94 -6.18
C THR A 178 -13.82 13.94 -6.68
N LEU A 179 -12.88 13.52 -5.83
CA LEU A 179 -11.87 12.52 -6.19
C LEU A 179 -12.52 11.15 -6.44
N LEU A 180 -13.42 10.71 -5.57
CA LEU A 180 -14.13 9.44 -5.73
C LEU A 180 -15.00 9.40 -6.99
N SER A 181 -15.80 10.44 -7.23
CA SER A 181 -16.66 10.54 -8.42
C SER A 181 -15.88 10.66 -9.73
N SER A 182 -14.62 11.08 -9.67
CA SER A 182 -13.71 11.16 -10.81
C SER A 182 -12.74 9.97 -10.90
N HIS A 183 -12.90 8.95 -10.05
CA HIS A 183 -12.04 7.77 -9.97
C HIS A 183 -10.54 8.09 -9.73
N VAL A 184 -10.24 9.18 -9.03
CA VAL A 184 -8.87 9.59 -8.69
C VAL A 184 -8.47 8.98 -7.35
N ALA A 185 -7.49 8.09 -7.36
CA ALA A 185 -6.88 7.48 -6.17
C ALA A 185 -7.90 6.87 -5.18
N GLU A 186 -8.97 6.24 -5.68
CA GLU A 186 -10.13 5.84 -4.86
C GLU A 186 -9.77 5.04 -3.61
N VAL A 187 -8.90 4.03 -3.73
CA VAL A 187 -8.46 3.20 -2.61
C VAL A 187 -7.81 4.05 -1.51
N ALA A 188 -6.91 4.95 -1.89
CA ALA A 188 -6.21 5.82 -0.96
C ALA A 188 -7.16 6.83 -0.30
N VAL A 189 -8.06 7.45 -1.09
CA VAL A 189 -9.09 8.36 -0.57
C VAL A 189 -10.02 7.65 0.42
N ARG A 190 -10.47 6.43 0.10
CA ARG A 190 -11.29 5.61 1.00
C ARG A 190 -10.53 5.22 2.26
N CYS A 191 -9.22 4.96 2.18
CA CYS A 191 -8.39 4.72 3.35
C CYS A 191 -8.34 5.95 4.28
N GLU A 192 -8.26 7.17 3.75
CA GLU A 192 -8.38 8.39 4.56
C GLU A 192 -9.77 8.53 5.19
N LEU A 193 -10.84 8.25 4.43
CA LEU A 193 -12.21 8.31 4.94
C LEU A 193 -12.47 7.28 6.05
N VAL A 194 -11.89 6.08 5.96
CA VAL A 194 -11.91 5.08 7.04
C VAL A 194 -11.19 5.63 8.27
N GLN A 195 -9.98 6.17 8.11
CA GLN A 195 -9.24 6.75 9.23
C GLN A 195 -9.99 7.91 9.90
N SER A 196 -10.63 8.78 9.09
CA SER A 196 -11.49 9.86 9.57
C SER A 196 -12.68 9.32 10.35
N SER A 197 -13.38 8.31 9.82
CA SER A 197 -14.55 7.69 10.45
C SER A 197 -14.21 7.03 11.79
N LEU A 198 -12.99 6.49 11.91
CA LEU A 198 -12.50 5.85 13.13
C LEU A 198 -11.70 6.81 14.03
N HIS A 199 -11.53 8.08 13.65
CA HIS A 199 -10.70 9.01 14.41
C HIS A 199 -11.36 9.42 15.73
N GLN A 200 -10.54 9.45 16.78
CA GLN A 200 -10.90 9.98 18.09
C GLN A 200 -9.92 11.08 18.46
N ARG A 201 -10.40 12.32 18.66
CA ARG A 201 -9.56 13.52 18.84
C ARG A 201 -8.60 13.41 20.03
N TRP A 202 -9.01 12.77 21.11
CA TRP A 202 -8.15 12.56 22.29
C TRP A 202 -6.87 11.81 21.94
N SER A 203 -6.91 10.95 20.92
CA SER A 203 -5.79 10.09 20.54
C SER A 203 -4.62 10.84 19.90
N ASP A 204 -4.83 12.06 19.41
CA ASP A 204 -3.77 12.90 18.85
C ASP A 204 -2.76 13.35 19.91
N SER A 205 -3.16 13.34 21.19
CA SER A 205 -2.33 13.73 22.33
C SER A 205 -1.78 12.54 23.13
N VAL A 206 -1.94 11.32 22.61
CA VAL A 206 -1.60 10.09 23.33
C VAL A 206 -0.57 9.27 22.55
N ASP A 207 0.63 9.17 23.12
CA ASP A 207 1.72 8.30 22.66
C ASP A 207 2.05 7.23 23.71
N SER A 208 3.04 6.38 23.41
CA SER A 208 3.47 5.31 24.32
C SER A 208 4.03 5.82 25.65
N LYS A 209 4.66 7.01 25.66
CA LYS A 209 5.17 7.64 26.88
C LYS A 209 4.03 8.16 27.75
N PHE A 210 3.02 8.76 27.13
CA PHE A 210 1.80 9.19 27.81
C PHE A 210 1.09 7.99 28.45
N ALA A 211 0.84 6.92 27.68
CA ALA A 211 0.21 5.71 28.19
C ALA A 211 0.95 5.13 29.41
N GLN A 212 2.28 5.04 29.34
CA GLN A 212 3.11 4.59 30.44
C GLN A 212 2.99 5.51 31.67
N SER A 213 2.90 6.84 31.48
CA SER A 213 2.81 7.81 32.57
C SER A 213 1.52 7.70 33.39
N ILE A 214 0.45 7.20 32.79
CA ILE A 214 -0.85 6.97 33.45
C ILE A 214 -1.09 5.50 33.81
N GLY A 215 -0.09 4.63 33.57
CA GLY A 215 -0.11 3.23 33.99
C GLY A 215 -0.87 2.28 33.07
N PHE A 216 -1.06 2.62 31.79
CA PHE A 216 -1.67 1.72 30.80
C PHE A 216 -0.64 1.06 29.90
N ASP A 217 -0.93 -0.17 29.46
CA ASP A 217 -0.18 -0.82 28.39
C ASP A 217 -0.46 -0.12 27.06
N TRP A 218 0.57 0.03 26.22
CA TRP A 218 0.40 0.71 24.94
C TRP A 218 -0.52 -0.07 23.99
N ASN A 219 -0.50 -1.40 24.00
CA ASN A 219 -1.38 -2.19 23.14
C ASN A 219 -2.86 -2.05 23.52
N ASP A 220 -3.15 -1.89 24.82
CA ASP A 220 -4.51 -1.59 25.28
C ASP A 220 -4.96 -0.22 24.73
N VAL A 221 -4.10 0.79 24.80
CA VAL A 221 -4.39 2.13 24.25
C VAL A 221 -4.58 2.08 22.72
N VAL A 222 -3.73 1.35 21.99
CA VAL A 222 -3.89 1.14 20.54
C VAL A 222 -5.23 0.45 20.24
N GLN A 223 -5.61 -0.56 21.01
CA GLN A 223 -6.91 -1.21 20.88
C GLN A 223 -8.08 -0.23 21.11
N TRP A 224 -7.97 0.67 22.10
CA TRP A 224 -9.00 1.70 22.35
C TRP A 224 -9.06 2.76 21.26
N ARG A 225 -7.92 3.09 20.63
CA ARG A 225 -7.86 3.98 19.46
C ARG A 225 -8.51 3.34 18.24
N PHE A 226 -8.34 2.04 18.07
CA PHE A 226 -9.02 1.26 17.03
C PHE A 226 -10.52 1.20 17.29
N ASP A 227 -10.94 0.81 18.49
CA ASP A 227 -12.34 0.63 18.86
C ASP A 227 -12.67 1.32 20.20
N ASP A 228 -13.43 2.41 20.13
CA ASP A 228 -13.84 3.23 21.27
C ASP A 228 -14.69 2.49 22.32
N ALA A 229 -15.46 1.50 21.89
CA ALA A 229 -16.33 0.68 22.74
C ALA A 229 -15.53 -0.30 23.60
N ARG A 230 -14.27 -0.59 23.22
CA ARG A 230 -13.36 -1.41 24.05
C ARG A 230 -12.76 -0.67 25.22
N MET A 231 -12.80 0.65 25.25
CA MET A 231 -12.20 1.44 26.33
C MET A 231 -13.04 1.39 27.61
N PRO A 232 -12.47 0.89 28.73
CA PRO A 232 -13.15 0.93 30.02
C PRO A 232 -13.45 2.36 30.51
N ASN A 233 -14.58 2.56 31.20
CA ASN A 233 -15.00 3.88 31.67
C ASN A 233 -14.08 4.49 32.75
N ASP A 234 -13.37 3.67 33.50
CA ASP A 234 -12.32 4.09 34.43
C ASP A 234 -11.05 4.52 33.68
N ALA A 235 -10.66 3.78 32.63
CA ALA A 235 -9.54 4.18 31.77
C ALA A 235 -9.79 5.54 31.11
N TRP A 236 -10.99 5.75 30.54
CA TRP A 236 -11.40 7.04 29.99
C TRP A 236 -11.31 8.17 31.02
N ARG A 237 -11.81 7.97 32.25
CA ARG A 237 -11.76 8.98 33.32
C ARG A 237 -10.34 9.40 33.68
N VAL A 238 -9.36 8.50 33.55
CA VAL A 238 -7.95 8.81 33.77
C VAL A 238 -7.40 9.66 32.61
N ILE A 239 -7.63 9.23 31.36
CA ILE A 239 -7.20 9.96 30.15
C ILE A 239 -7.80 11.36 30.13
N ALA A 240 -9.13 11.47 30.30
CA ALA A 240 -9.84 12.74 30.27
C ALA A 240 -9.35 13.69 31.35
N ARG A 241 -9.11 13.21 32.58
CA ARG A 241 -8.55 14.03 33.65
C ARG A 241 -7.14 14.53 33.32
N GLN A 242 -6.30 13.68 32.76
CA GLN A 242 -4.91 14.02 32.47
C GLN A 242 -4.78 15.00 31.30
N LEU A 243 -5.68 14.91 30.31
CA LEU A 243 -5.71 15.79 29.14
C LEU A 243 -6.63 17.01 29.32
N GLY A 244 -7.39 17.10 30.42
CA GLY A 244 -8.36 18.17 30.64
C GLY A 244 -9.57 18.11 29.71
N LEU A 245 -9.98 16.91 29.31
CA LEU A 245 -11.08 16.65 28.39
C LEU A 245 -12.40 16.37 29.13
N SER A 246 -13.51 16.59 28.43
CA SER A 246 -14.88 16.26 28.84
C SER A 246 -15.35 14.94 28.22
N ASP A 247 -16.46 14.37 28.68
CA ASP A 247 -17.01 13.13 28.09
C ASP A 247 -17.43 13.29 26.61
N GLU A 248 -17.71 14.52 26.16
CA GLU A 248 -18.01 14.80 24.74
C GLU A 248 -16.77 14.59 23.84
N ASP A 249 -15.56 14.74 24.40
CA ASP A 249 -14.29 14.57 23.68
C ASP A 249 -13.89 13.11 23.47
N ARG A 250 -14.61 12.16 24.10
CA ARG A 250 -14.41 10.72 23.86
C ARG A 250 -14.61 10.39 22.38
N GLY A 251 -15.51 11.12 21.73
CA GLY A 251 -15.91 10.89 20.34
C GLY A 251 -16.76 9.64 20.19
N HIS A 252 -17.30 9.48 18.98
CA HIS A 252 -17.97 8.26 18.55
C HIS A 252 -17.42 7.92 17.16
N GLN A 253 -17.02 6.67 16.97
CA GLN A 253 -16.56 6.18 15.67
C GLN A 253 -17.75 5.81 14.79
N ASP A 254 -17.66 6.11 13.50
CA ASP A 254 -18.63 5.68 12.50
C ASP A 254 -18.17 4.39 11.82
N TRP A 255 -18.48 3.26 12.44
CA TRP A 255 -18.14 1.94 11.93
C TRP A 255 -18.96 1.52 10.72
N ASP A 256 -20.13 2.11 10.50
CA ASP A 256 -20.93 1.82 9.31
C ASP A 256 -20.29 2.48 8.08
N ALA A 257 -19.86 3.74 8.19
CA ALA A 257 -19.10 4.42 7.15
C ALA A 257 -17.75 3.72 6.86
N ALA A 258 -17.00 3.36 7.91
CA ALA A 258 -15.72 2.65 7.75
C ALA A 258 -15.91 1.29 7.04
N ALA A 259 -16.95 0.54 7.40
CA ALA A 259 -17.27 -0.74 6.77
C ALA A 259 -17.66 -0.58 5.29
N GLU A 260 -18.44 0.45 4.95
CA GLU A 260 -18.83 0.72 3.57
C GLU A 260 -17.62 1.03 2.70
N HIS A 261 -16.73 1.93 3.15
CA HIS A 261 -15.50 2.23 2.42
C HIS A 261 -14.58 1.01 2.29
N GLY A 262 -14.47 0.19 3.35
CA GLY A 262 -13.75 -1.08 3.30
C GLY A 262 -14.31 -2.05 2.24
N LYS A 263 -15.63 -2.23 2.19
CA LYS A 263 -16.29 -3.09 1.18
C LYS A 263 -16.05 -2.61 -0.24
N GLN A 264 -16.15 -1.31 -0.49
CA GLN A 264 -15.84 -0.73 -1.81
C GLN A 264 -14.38 -0.97 -2.22
N CYS A 265 -13.43 -0.88 -1.29
CA CYS A 265 -12.04 -1.23 -1.56
C CYS A 265 -11.83 -2.73 -1.83
N ILE A 266 -12.57 -3.63 -1.16
CA ILE A 266 -12.53 -5.07 -1.44
C ILE A 266 -12.98 -5.35 -2.88
N GLU A 267 -14.04 -4.69 -3.34
CA GLU A 267 -14.56 -4.87 -4.70
C GLU A 267 -13.57 -4.37 -5.77
N GLN A 268 -12.88 -3.26 -5.49
CA GLN A 268 -11.93 -2.64 -6.43
C GLN A 268 -10.55 -3.30 -6.43
N SER A 269 -10.02 -3.61 -5.25
CA SER A 269 -8.65 -4.08 -5.03
C SER A 269 -8.67 -5.22 -3.99
N PRO A 270 -9.17 -6.41 -4.37
CA PRO A 270 -9.37 -7.52 -3.45
C PRO A 270 -8.05 -8.07 -2.88
N ASP A 271 -6.90 -7.71 -3.45
CA ASP A 271 -5.56 -8.13 -3.02
C ASP A 271 -5.04 -7.41 -1.78
N LEU A 272 -5.66 -6.29 -1.37
CA LEU A 272 -5.31 -5.54 -0.17
C LEU A 272 -5.87 -6.21 1.08
N LEU A 273 -5.10 -6.24 2.18
CA LEU A 273 -5.51 -6.84 3.45
C LEU A 273 -6.36 -5.89 4.31
N TRP A 274 -5.96 -4.62 4.43
CA TRP A 274 -6.61 -3.67 5.33
C TRP A 274 -8.14 -3.56 5.16
N PRO A 275 -8.72 -3.62 3.93
CA PRO A 275 -10.16 -3.52 3.75
C PRO A 275 -10.91 -4.71 4.36
N TRP A 276 -10.34 -5.92 4.28
CA TRP A 276 -10.91 -7.12 4.87
C TRP A 276 -10.87 -7.07 6.40
N ASP A 277 -9.79 -6.55 6.98
CA ASP A 277 -9.70 -6.37 8.43
C ASP A 277 -10.80 -5.44 8.94
N ILE A 278 -11.04 -4.31 8.27
CA ILE A 278 -12.12 -3.36 8.61
C ILE A 278 -13.51 -3.97 8.42
N ALA A 279 -13.77 -4.56 7.26
CA ALA A 279 -15.08 -5.13 6.96
C ALA A 279 -15.42 -6.30 7.90
N GLY A 280 -14.46 -7.20 8.17
CA GLY A 280 -14.65 -8.34 9.05
C GLY A 280 -14.89 -7.90 10.49
N TYR A 281 -14.14 -6.90 10.96
CA TYR A 281 -14.32 -6.36 12.30
C TYR A 281 -15.64 -5.61 12.48
N ALA A 282 -16.13 -4.95 11.45
CA ALA A 282 -17.46 -4.35 11.49
C ALA A 282 -18.58 -5.39 11.64
N GLU A 283 -18.50 -6.53 10.95
CA GLU A 283 -19.47 -7.62 11.13
C GLU A 283 -19.33 -8.28 12.52
N GLU A 284 -18.10 -8.41 13.03
CA GLU A 284 -17.83 -8.88 14.39
C GLU A 284 -18.50 -7.97 15.43
N ARG A 285 -18.33 -6.64 15.30
CA ARG A 285 -18.98 -5.64 16.16
C ARG A 285 -20.50 -5.72 16.13
N ARG A 286 -21.10 -6.10 14.99
CA ARG A 286 -22.55 -6.30 14.84
C ARG A 286 -23.03 -7.64 15.42
N GLY A 287 -22.13 -8.45 15.99
CA GLY A 287 -22.44 -9.78 16.52
C GLY A 287 -22.64 -10.85 15.45
N ARG A 288 -22.31 -10.57 14.18
CA ARG A 288 -22.46 -11.49 13.06
C ARG A 288 -21.18 -12.30 12.86
N VAL A 289 -20.91 -13.19 13.82
CA VAL A 289 -19.65 -13.94 13.88
C VAL A 289 -19.39 -14.75 12.60
N ALA A 290 -20.40 -15.42 12.05
CA ALA A 290 -20.24 -16.21 10.83
C ALA A 290 -19.81 -15.33 9.64
N ASP A 291 -20.48 -14.18 9.43
CA ASP A 291 -20.14 -13.24 8.37
C ASP A 291 -18.72 -12.68 8.56
N ALA A 292 -18.35 -12.33 9.81
CA ALA A 292 -17.01 -11.88 10.13
C ALA A 292 -15.95 -12.94 9.80
N MET A 293 -16.20 -14.21 10.13
CA MET A 293 -15.30 -15.33 9.84
C MET A 293 -15.09 -15.52 8.34
N ASP A 294 -16.14 -15.35 7.53
CA ASP A 294 -16.02 -15.46 6.07
C ASP A 294 -15.15 -14.34 5.48
N VAL A 295 -15.35 -13.10 5.94
CA VAL A 295 -14.55 -11.94 5.51
C VAL A 295 -13.09 -12.09 5.96
N TYR A 296 -12.86 -12.47 7.23
CA TYR A 296 -11.50 -12.68 7.73
C TYR A 296 -10.76 -13.82 7.02
N ARG A 297 -11.46 -14.89 6.63
CA ARG A 297 -10.87 -16.01 5.91
C ARG A 297 -10.32 -15.56 4.55
N GLU A 298 -11.04 -14.71 3.84
CA GLU A 298 -10.56 -14.13 2.59
C GLU A 298 -9.37 -13.18 2.81
N GLY A 299 -9.48 -12.30 3.82
CA GLY A 299 -8.39 -11.39 4.20
C GLY A 299 -7.10 -12.12 4.56
N ALA A 300 -7.18 -13.26 5.26
CA ALA A 300 -6.02 -13.98 5.76
C ALA A 300 -5.01 -14.38 4.66
N TYR A 301 -5.45 -14.52 3.41
CA TYR A 301 -4.62 -14.86 2.25
C TYR A 301 -4.03 -13.65 1.50
N ARG A 302 -4.24 -12.42 1.99
CA ARG A 302 -3.71 -11.17 1.42
C ARG A 302 -2.42 -10.74 2.10
N SER A 303 -1.56 -10.02 1.40
CA SER A 303 -0.22 -9.67 1.88
C SER A 303 -0.25 -8.78 3.13
N THR A 304 0.64 -9.04 4.10
CA THR A 304 0.84 -8.14 5.25
C THR A 304 1.31 -6.76 4.84
N PHE A 305 2.01 -6.63 3.71
CA PHE A 305 2.46 -5.33 3.18
C PHE A 305 1.31 -4.44 2.68
N THR A 306 0.06 -4.89 2.80
CA THR A 306 -1.12 -4.12 2.41
C THR A 306 -2.11 -3.93 3.57
N ASP A 307 -1.68 -4.19 4.81
CA ASP A 307 -2.56 -4.20 5.98
C ASP A 307 -2.78 -2.83 6.63
N GLN A 308 -1.89 -1.85 6.33
CA GLN A 308 -1.91 -0.51 6.89
C GLN A 308 -2.05 -0.51 8.43
N ALA A 309 -1.50 -1.52 9.12
CA ALA A 309 -1.85 -1.84 10.49
C ALA A 309 -1.49 -0.75 11.51
N VAL A 310 -0.46 0.05 11.22
CA VAL A 310 -0.10 1.22 12.03
C VAL A 310 -1.13 2.33 11.88
N ARG A 311 -1.50 2.69 10.63
CA ARG A 311 -2.47 3.77 10.35
C ARG A 311 -3.86 3.47 10.88
N ILE A 312 -4.27 2.22 10.76
CA ILE A 312 -5.60 1.76 11.17
C ILE A 312 -5.62 1.30 12.64
N ASN A 313 -4.45 1.18 13.30
CA ASN A 313 -4.33 0.69 14.68
C ASN A 313 -4.76 -0.78 14.86
N THR A 314 -4.52 -1.66 13.89
CA THR A 314 -4.77 -3.11 14.03
C THR A 314 -3.57 -3.89 14.58
N HIS A 315 -2.39 -3.25 14.69
CA HIS A 315 -1.14 -3.89 15.10
C HIS A 315 -1.08 -4.39 16.56
N TRP A 316 -2.05 -4.06 17.42
CA TRP A 316 -2.09 -4.55 18.81
C TRP A 316 -2.23 -6.09 18.93
N THR A 317 -2.63 -6.78 17.85
CA THR A 317 -2.77 -8.23 17.81
C THR A 317 -1.49 -8.99 17.43
N GLN A 318 -0.40 -8.30 17.11
CA GLN A 318 0.84 -8.91 16.57
C GLN A 318 1.48 -9.98 17.47
N SER A 319 1.18 -9.98 18.76
CA SER A 319 1.62 -11.03 19.69
C SER A 319 0.86 -12.35 19.55
N GLN A 320 -0.34 -12.32 18.95
CA GLN A 320 -1.23 -13.47 18.79
C GLN A 320 -1.09 -14.10 17.40
N ALA A 321 -1.07 -13.26 16.37
CA ALA A 321 -0.85 -13.67 14.99
C ALA A 321 -0.24 -12.52 14.19
N VAL A 322 0.45 -12.85 13.10
CA VAL A 322 1.10 -11.86 12.22
C VAL A 322 0.09 -11.01 11.41
N LYS A 323 -1.16 -11.47 11.28
CA LYS A 323 -2.26 -10.75 10.62
C LYS A 323 -3.42 -10.54 11.59
N PHE A 324 -4.03 -9.35 11.54
CA PHE A 324 -5.15 -9.00 12.40
C PHE A 324 -6.34 -9.94 12.24
N CYS A 325 -6.84 -10.14 11.01
CA CYS A 325 -7.91 -11.09 10.72
C CYS A 325 -7.67 -12.49 11.31
N VAL A 326 -6.45 -13.02 11.24
CA VAL A 326 -6.12 -14.34 11.81
C VAL A 326 -6.17 -14.33 13.34
N ALA A 327 -5.68 -13.27 13.99
CA ALA A 327 -5.81 -13.11 15.43
C ALA A 327 -7.29 -13.03 15.85
N ARG A 328 -8.13 -12.32 15.09
CA ARG A 328 -9.58 -12.27 15.33
C ARG A 328 -10.23 -13.65 15.16
N MET A 329 -9.93 -14.35 14.06
CA MET A 329 -10.41 -15.71 13.82
C MET A 329 -10.03 -16.66 14.96
N GLN A 330 -8.80 -16.56 15.48
CA GLN A 330 -8.34 -17.39 16.60
C GLN A 330 -9.14 -17.13 17.88
N GLN A 331 -9.57 -15.89 18.11
CA GLN A 331 -10.40 -15.54 19.27
C GLN A 331 -11.86 -16.00 19.12
N LEU A 332 -12.41 -15.92 17.91
CA LEU A 332 -13.81 -16.26 17.63
C LEU A 332 -14.00 -17.77 17.49
N GLU A 333 -13.20 -18.42 16.66
CA GLU A 333 -13.31 -19.85 16.32
C GLU A 333 -11.93 -20.49 16.13
N PRO A 334 -11.21 -20.81 17.24
CA PRO A 334 -9.83 -21.27 17.17
C PRO A 334 -9.65 -22.55 16.34
N GLU A 335 -10.63 -23.45 16.33
CA GLU A 335 -10.58 -24.71 15.58
C GLU A 335 -10.41 -24.47 14.07
N GLN A 336 -11.07 -23.45 13.51
CA GLN A 336 -10.99 -23.13 12.07
C GLN A 336 -9.56 -22.76 11.63
N VAL A 337 -8.82 -22.04 12.48
CA VAL A 337 -7.44 -21.63 12.20
C VAL A 337 -6.51 -22.84 12.14
N PHE A 338 -6.74 -23.85 12.99
CA PHE A 338 -5.87 -25.02 13.07
C PHE A 338 -6.10 -26.08 11.98
N TYR A 339 -7.21 -26.01 11.22
CA TYR A 339 -7.46 -26.89 10.08
C TYR A 339 -6.61 -26.54 8.83
N SER A 340 -6.19 -25.28 8.70
CA SER A 340 -5.35 -24.83 7.59
C SER A 340 -3.88 -24.78 8.02
N SER A 341 -3.01 -25.49 7.30
CA SER A 341 -1.56 -25.42 7.54
C SER A 341 -1.01 -24.00 7.39
N TYR A 342 -1.55 -23.25 6.43
CA TYR A 342 -1.25 -21.85 6.21
C TYR A 342 -1.70 -20.98 7.39
N LEU A 343 -2.97 -21.01 7.78
CA LEU A 343 -3.46 -20.15 8.88
C LEU A 343 -2.73 -20.46 10.19
N LYS A 344 -2.44 -21.74 10.45
CA LYS A 344 -1.64 -22.16 11.60
C LYS A 344 -0.22 -21.55 11.60
N SER A 345 0.40 -21.35 10.44
CA SER A 345 1.74 -20.73 10.33
C SER A 345 1.76 -19.25 10.71
N LEU A 346 0.60 -18.58 10.65
CA LEU A 346 0.44 -17.17 10.96
C LEU A 346 0.23 -16.91 12.46
N VAL A 347 0.00 -17.94 13.27
CA VAL A 347 -0.26 -17.84 14.70
C VAL A 347 1.04 -17.88 15.52
N GLY A 348 1.12 -17.01 16.52
CA GLY A 348 2.24 -16.87 17.45
C GLY A 348 3.06 -15.60 17.20
N ASN A 349 4.15 -15.48 17.96
CA ASN A 349 5.00 -14.29 17.99
C ASN A 349 6.40 -14.50 17.36
N ASN A 350 6.67 -15.65 16.74
CA ASN A 350 7.94 -15.94 16.10
C ASN A 350 7.86 -15.63 14.60
N ILE A 351 8.12 -14.38 14.25
CA ILE A 351 8.02 -13.88 12.88
C ILE A 351 8.91 -14.66 11.90
N GLN A 352 10.14 -15.00 12.30
CA GLN A 352 11.08 -15.72 11.44
C GLN A 352 10.56 -17.12 11.07
N ARG A 353 9.96 -17.81 12.04
CA ARG A 353 9.33 -19.10 11.81
C ARG A 353 8.13 -18.94 10.88
N SER A 354 7.25 -17.97 11.16
CA SER A 354 6.08 -17.71 10.31
C SER A 354 6.47 -17.39 8.88
N GLN A 355 7.51 -16.57 8.66
CA GLN A 355 8.04 -16.26 7.33
C GLN A 355 8.50 -17.52 6.57
N ASN A 356 9.26 -18.40 7.24
CA ASN A 356 9.71 -19.65 6.63
C ASN A 356 8.55 -20.60 6.32
N ASP A 357 7.62 -20.78 7.27
CA ASP A 357 6.48 -21.68 7.13
C ASP A 357 5.53 -21.19 6.00
N VAL A 358 5.29 -19.88 5.92
CA VAL A 358 4.48 -19.24 4.86
C VAL A 358 5.15 -19.32 3.50
N TYR A 359 6.44 -18.98 3.40
CA TYR A 359 7.22 -19.10 2.17
C TYR A 359 7.14 -20.53 1.63
N GLN A 360 7.40 -21.53 2.48
CA GLN A 360 7.38 -22.93 2.10
C GLN A 360 5.98 -23.40 1.65
N TYR A 361 4.93 -22.97 2.37
CA TYR A 361 3.55 -23.26 1.98
C TYR A 361 3.27 -22.81 0.54
N TRP A 362 3.56 -21.56 0.21
CA TRP A 362 3.30 -21.02 -1.13
C TRP A 362 4.16 -21.66 -2.23
N ILE A 363 5.41 -22.00 -1.93
CA ILE A 363 6.27 -22.76 -2.84
C ILE A 363 5.73 -24.15 -3.11
N ASP A 364 5.17 -24.83 -2.11
CA ASP A 364 4.61 -26.16 -2.31
C ASP A 364 3.27 -26.11 -3.05
N GLN A 365 2.47 -25.06 -2.85
CA GLN A 365 1.27 -24.81 -3.68
C GLN A 365 1.66 -24.52 -5.14
N SER A 366 2.70 -23.71 -5.39
CA SER A 366 3.11 -23.35 -6.76
C SER A 366 3.62 -24.55 -7.57
N LYS A 367 4.21 -25.55 -6.90
CA LYS A 367 4.60 -26.83 -7.52
C LYS A 367 3.41 -27.73 -7.86
N GLN A 368 2.29 -27.58 -7.15
CA GLN A 368 1.09 -28.41 -7.34
C GLN A 368 0.19 -27.87 -8.46
N THR A 369 0.26 -26.58 -8.76
CA THR A 369 -0.51 -26.01 -9.87
C THR A 369 0.14 -26.32 -11.22
N VAL A 370 -0.73 -26.51 -12.22
CA VAL A 370 -0.35 -26.78 -13.62
C VAL A 370 -0.39 -25.49 -14.45
N GLU A 371 -1.20 -24.51 -14.06
CA GLU A 371 -1.38 -23.26 -14.81
C GLU A 371 -0.31 -22.24 -14.42
N ASP A 372 0.50 -21.79 -15.39
CA ASP A 372 1.62 -20.88 -15.12
C ASP A 372 1.20 -19.50 -14.59
N ALA A 373 -0.01 -19.02 -14.97
CA ALA A 373 -0.56 -17.77 -14.43
C ALA A 373 -0.89 -17.88 -12.93
N GLU A 374 -1.48 -19.00 -12.51
CA GLU A 374 -1.72 -19.28 -11.09
C GLU A 374 -0.40 -19.51 -10.35
N ARG A 375 0.53 -20.26 -10.97
CA ARG A 375 1.87 -20.51 -10.43
C ARG A 375 2.60 -19.20 -10.13
N LEU A 376 2.56 -18.25 -11.07
CA LEU A 376 3.12 -16.92 -10.90
C LEU A 376 2.55 -16.22 -9.67
N THR A 377 1.23 -16.20 -9.51
CA THR A 377 0.57 -15.60 -8.33
C THR A 377 1.02 -16.26 -7.02
N LEU A 378 1.12 -17.59 -6.99
CA LEU A 378 1.59 -18.32 -5.81
C LEU A 378 3.06 -18.03 -5.50
N LEU A 379 3.91 -17.91 -6.52
CA LEU A 379 5.32 -17.51 -6.35
C LEU A 379 5.44 -16.07 -5.82
N MET A 380 4.64 -15.13 -6.34
CA MET A 380 4.58 -13.77 -5.79
C MET A 380 4.18 -13.79 -4.30
N ARG A 381 3.20 -14.62 -3.92
CA ARG A 381 2.82 -14.77 -2.50
C ARG A 381 3.95 -15.38 -1.65
N ALA A 382 4.71 -16.32 -2.18
CA ALA A 382 5.87 -16.86 -1.46
C ALA A 382 6.87 -15.76 -1.06
N GLY A 383 7.11 -14.79 -1.95
CA GLY A 383 8.02 -13.67 -1.68
C GLY A 383 7.39 -12.58 -0.81
N TRP A 384 6.18 -12.15 -1.14
CA TRP A 384 5.61 -10.89 -0.64
C TRP A 384 4.28 -11.05 0.12
N ASP A 385 3.93 -12.25 0.62
CA ASP A 385 2.83 -12.38 1.57
C ASP A 385 3.24 -11.91 2.98
N LEU A 386 4.32 -12.47 3.52
CA LEU A 386 4.92 -12.10 4.82
C LEU A 386 6.39 -11.64 4.68
N GLY A 387 6.92 -11.65 3.47
CA GLY A 387 8.34 -11.48 3.20
C GLY A 387 9.10 -12.80 3.36
N ALA A 388 10.02 -13.09 2.42
CA ALA A 388 10.96 -14.19 2.59
C ALA A 388 12.05 -13.83 3.60
N ALA A 389 12.41 -14.82 4.42
CA ALA A 389 13.38 -14.73 5.49
C ALA A 389 14.84 -14.40 5.08
N SER A 390 15.21 -14.61 3.81
CA SER A 390 16.59 -14.50 3.32
C SER A 390 16.61 -14.00 1.88
N MET A 391 17.65 -13.23 1.53
CA MET A 391 17.90 -12.78 0.16
C MET A 391 18.13 -13.93 -0.83
N ASP A 392 18.72 -15.04 -0.38
CA ASP A 392 18.93 -16.24 -1.20
C ASP A 392 17.61 -16.86 -1.69
N HIS A 393 16.54 -16.72 -0.91
CA HIS A 393 15.22 -17.17 -1.33
C HIS A 393 14.71 -16.33 -2.50
N TYR A 394 14.93 -15.01 -2.48
CA TYR A 394 14.53 -14.13 -3.57
C TYR A 394 15.28 -14.40 -4.87
N ALA A 395 16.56 -14.78 -4.82
CA ALA A 395 17.31 -15.14 -6.02
C ALA A 395 16.62 -16.27 -6.82
N ASN A 396 16.33 -17.39 -6.15
CA ASN A 396 15.63 -18.52 -6.75
C ASN A 396 14.18 -18.17 -7.13
N LEU A 397 13.51 -17.37 -6.29
CA LEU A 397 12.13 -16.99 -6.51
C LEU A 397 11.96 -16.12 -7.76
N LEU A 398 12.84 -15.14 -7.96
CA LEU A 398 12.80 -14.25 -9.12
C LEU A 398 13.03 -15.00 -10.44
N GLU A 399 13.88 -16.04 -10.42
CA GLU A 399 14.07 -16.92 -11.58
C GLU A 399 12.80 -17.74 -11.86
N ALA A 400 12.20 -18.35 -10.84
CA ALA A 400 10.95 -19.08 -10.99
C ALA A 400 9.78 -18.19 -11.47
N ILE A 401 9.72 -16.95 -10.99
CA ILE A 401 8.74 -15.94 -11.41
C ILE A 401 8.97 -15.57 -12.87
N PHE A 402 10.21 -15.34 -13.29
CA PHE A 402 10.55 -15.07 -14.69
C PHE A 402 10.05 -16.19 -15.61
N ASP A 403 10.32 -17.44 -15.26
CA ASP A 403 9.89 -18.60 -16.05
C ASP A 403 8.37 -18.72 -16.11
N ALA A 404 7.68 -18.65 -14.97
CA ALA A 404 6.22 -18.74 -14.90
C ALA A 404 5.54 -17.58 -15.67
N ALA A 405 6.02 -16.34 -15.51
CA ALA A 405 5.50 -15.18 -16.23
C ALA A 405 5.72 -15.30 -17.75
N THR A 406 6.88 -15.80 -18.17
CA THR A 406 7.17 -16.04 -19.59
C THR A 406 6.21 -17.06 -20.19
N ASN A 407 6.00 -18.19 -19.50
CA ASN A 407 5.09 -19.25 -19.97
C ASN A 407 3.61 -18.81 -19.96
N ALA A 408 3.23 -17.94 -19.03
CA ALA A 408 1.90 -17.35 -18.97
C ALA A 408 1.65 -16.22 -19.99
N GLY A 409 2.65 -15.84 -20.80
CA GLY A 409 2.56 -14.71 -21.73
C GLY A 409 2.59 -13.32 -21.06
N GLN A 410 2.95 -13.26 -19.79
CA GLN A 410 3.09 -12.03 -18.99
C GLN A 410 4.53 -11.48 -19.11
N HIS A 411 4.95 -11.25 -20.36
CA HIS A 411 6.32 -10.85 -20.71
C HIS A 411 6.83 -9.62 -19.97
N ALA A 412 5.96 -8.66 -19.65
CA ALA A 412 6.34 -7.46 -18.93
C ALA A 412 6.75 -7.75 -17.49
N ARG A 413 5.98 -8.60 -16.79
CA ARG A 413 6.33 -9.07 -15.44
C ARG A 413 7.59 -9.93 -15.47
N ALA A 414 7.77 -10.76 -16.50
CA ALA A 414 9.01 -11.51 -16.69
C ALA A 414 10.22 -10.57 -16.85
N ALA A 415 10.12 -9.54 -17.70
CA ALA A 415 11.19 -8.57 -17.92
C ALA A 415 11.58 -7.83 -16.64
N LEU A 416 10.60 -7.48 -15.80
CA LEU A 416 10.83 -6.80 -14.54
C LEU A 416 11.39 -7.74 -13.45
N ALA A 417 10.89 -8.98 -13.33
CA ALA A 417 11.49 -10.00 -12.48
C ALA A 417 12.97 -10.25 -12.82
N LYS A 418 13.30 -10.27 -14.10
CA LYS A 418 14.69 -10.35 -14.58
C LYS A 418 15.52 -9.14 -14.18
N ALA A 419 14.98 -7.92 -14.28
CA ALA A 419 15.67 -6.70 -13.83
C ALA A 419 15.91 -6.72 -12.31
N HIS A 420 14.91 -7.12 -11.52
CA HIS A 420 15.05 -7.33 -10.07
C HIS A 420 16.12 -8.38 -9.75
N ARG A 421 16.16 -9.51 -10.48
CA ARG A 421 17.21 -10.54 -10.31
C ARG A 421 18.60 -9.98 -10.57
N GLN A 422 18.75 -9.15 -11.60
CA GLN A 422 20.00 -8.50 -11.95
C GLN A 422 20.46 -7.53 -10.85
N CYS A 423 19.54 -6.71 -10.33
CA CYS A 423 19.81 -5.81 -9.21
C CYS A 423 20.25 -6.60 -7.96
N LEU A 424 19.59 -7.72 -7.68
CA LEU A 424 19.91 -8.56 -6.52
C LEU A 424 21.35 -9.09 -6.64
N ARG A 425 21.71 -9.60 -7.82
CA ARG A 425 23.04 -10.14 -8.10
C ARG A 425 24.13 -9.08 -7.95
N GLU A 426 23.92 -7.88 -8.47
CA GLU A 426 24.92 -6.81 -8.42
C GLU A 426 25.13 -6.25 -7.01
N ARG A 427 24.06 -6.17 -6.20
CA ARG A 427 24.15 -5.59 -4.86
C ARG A 427 24.58 -6.57 -3.78
N TYR A 428 24.22 -7.85 -3.94
CA TYR A 428 24.37 -8.84 -2.87
C TYR A 428 25.22 -10.06 -3.26
N GLU A 429 25.70 -10.14 -4.50
CA GLU A 429 26.52 -11.26 -5.01
C GLU A 429 25.83 -12.64 -4.91
N VAL A 430 24.49 -12.65 -4.95
CA VAL A 430 23.63 -13.86 -4.86
C VAL A 430 23.04 -14.23 -6.22
#